data_AF-A0A3D3LJQ1-F1
#
_entry.id   AF-A0A3D3LJQ1-F1
#
_cell.length_a   1.000
_cell.length_b   1.000
_cell.length_c   1.000
_cell.angle_alpha   90.00
_cell.angle_beta   90.00
_cell.angle_gamma   90.00
#
_symmetry.space_group_name_H-M   'P 1'
#
loop_
_entity.id
_entity.type
_entity.pdbx_description
1 polymer ?
#
loop_
_entity_poly.entity_id
_entity_poly.type
_entity_poly.pdbx_seq_one_letter_code
_entity_poly.pdbx_strand_id
1 'polypeptide(L)' 'MSGLADLPDIELGLSSGGASKEARANQRVVVAMSGGVDSSVAAALVKRAGYDTIGITLQLYD' A
#
# COMPACT_ATOMS: atom_id res chain seq x y z
N MET A 1 9.05 -15.15 18.43
CA MET A 1 7.82 -14.77 17.69
C MET A 1 8.28 -13.95 16.50
N SER A 2 8.00 -14.38 15.27
CA SER A 2 8.30 -13.55 14.09
C SER A 2 7.37 -12.34 14.10
N GLY A 3 7.94 -11.15 13.95
CA GLY A 3 7.21 -9.89 14.02
C GLY A 3 6.75 -9.40 12.65
N LEU A 4 6.06 -8.26 12.64
CA LEU A 4 5.66 -7.56 11.40
C LEU A 4 6.86 -7.15 10.53
N ALA A 5 8.05 -7.05 11.14
CA ALA A 5 9.31 -6.76 10.46
C ALA A 5 9.77 -7.91 9.54
N ASP A 6 9.37 -9.15 9.83
CA ASP A 6 9.83 -10.35 9.13
C ASP A 6 8.99 -10.68 7.89
N LEU A 7 7.87 -9.97 7.68
CA LEU A 7 7.03 -10.18 6.51
C LEU A 7 7.74 -9.68 5.23
N PRO A 8 7.62 -10.38 4.09
CA PRO A 8 8.11 -9.84 2.83
C PRO A 8 7.38 -8.53 2.49
N ASP A 9 8.07 -7.62 1.80
CA ASP A 9 7.43 -6.43 1.23
C ASP A 9 6.67 -6.79 -0.03
N ILE A 10 5.50 -6.18 -0.23
CA ILE A 10 4.69 -6.39 -1.43
C ILE A 10 5.30 -5.65 -2.62
N GLU A 11 5.19 -6.25 -3.81
CA GLU A 11 5.60 -5.68 -5.10
C GLU A 11 4.36 -5.66 -6.01
N LEU A 12 4.00 -4.48 -6.51
CA LEU A 12 2.75 -4.25 -7.24
C LEU A 12 2.93 -4.21 -8.78
N GLY A 13 4.16 -4.36 -9.30
CA GLY A 13 4.45 -4.41 -10.73
C GLY A 13 4.25 -3.09 -11.48
N LEU A 14 4.24 -1.96 -10.78
CA LEU A 14 3.83 -0.66 -11.35
C LEU A 14 4.90 0.05 -12.20
N SER A 15 6.15 -0.45 -12.24
CA SER A 15 7.23 0.14 -13.03
C SER A 15 8.08 -0.91 -13.75
N SER A 16 8.47 -0.61 -15.00
CA SER A 16 9.34 -1.44 -15.84
C SER A 16 10.83 -1.41 -15.45
N GLY A 17 11.24 -0.56 -14.50
CA GLY A 17 12.65 -0.38 -14.13
C GLY A 17 12.85 -0.30 -12.61
N GLY A 18 13.22 -1.43 -12.01
CA GLY A 18 13.85 -1.52 -10.68
C GLY A 18 12.90 -1.47 -9.47
N ALA A 19 12.98 -2.52 -8.65
CA ALA A 19 12.21 -2.72 -7.42
C ALA A 19 12.78 -1.97 -6.19
N SER A 20 13.41 -0.80 -6.38
CA SER A 20 14.01 -0.05 -5.28
C SER A 20 12.95 0.70 -4.48
N LYS A 21 13.19 0.88 -3.17
CA LYS A 21 12.24 1.56 -2.27
C LYS A 21 12.08 3.04 -2.64
N GLU A 22 13.14 3.65 -3.18
CA GLU A 22 13.15 5.01 -3.70
C GLU A 22 12.30 5.14 -4.96
N ALA A 23 12.34 4.15 -5.86
CA ALA A 23 11.48 4.13 -7.04
C ALA A 23 9.99 4.05 -6.67
N ARG A 24 9.65 3.25 -5.65
CA ARG A 24 8.28 3.11 -5.13
C ARG A 24 7.75 4.40 -4.52
N ALA A 25 8.59 5.23 -3.92
CA ALA A 25 8.16 6.50 -3.33
C ALA A 25 7.58 7.49 -4.36
N ASN A 26 7.92 7.33 -5.64
CA ASN A 26 7.34 8.12 -6.74
C ASN A 26 6.11 7.46 -7.39
N GLN A 27 5.68 6.29 -6.91
CA GLN A 27 4.55 5.54 -7.42
C GLN A 27 3.36 5.73 -6.49
N ARG A 28 2.34 6.43 -6.97
CA ARG A 28 1.13 6.71 -6.21
C ARG A 28 0.17 5.53 -6.26
N VAL A 29 -0.20 5.01 -5.09
CA VAL A 29 -1.19 3.95 -4.93
C VAL A 29 -2.36 4.49 -4.13
N VAL A 30 -3.52 4.52 -4.77
CA VAL A 30 -4.77 4.93 -4.13
C VAL A 30 -5.52 3.68 -3.66
N VAL A 31 -5.77 3.59 -2.36
CA VAL A 31 -6.47 2.46 -1.73
C VAL A 31 -7.89 2.89 -1.42
N ALA A 32 -8.88 2.15 -1.93
CA ALA A 32 -10.27 2.30 -1.53
C ALA A 32 -10.44 1.80 -0.09
N MET A 33 -10.70 2.73 0.82
CA MET A 33 -10.87 2.52 2.25
C MET A 33 -12.36 2.37 2.56
N SER A 34 -12.81 1.15 2.85
CA SER A 34 -14.18 0.90 3.30
C SER A 34 -14.39 1.17 4.79
N GLY A 35 -13.29 1.36 5.53
CA GLY A 35 -13.28 1.37 7.00
C GLY A 35 -13.11 -0.02 7.62
N GLY A 36 -13.11 -1.09 6.82
CA GLY A 36 -12.85 -2.45 7.27
C GLY A 36 -11.35 -2.77 7.46
N VAL A 37 -11.09 -3.87 8.16
CA VAL A 37 -9.72 -4.35 8.46
C VAL A 37 -8.92 -4.69 7.19
N ASP A 38 -9.55 -5.29 6.18
CA ASP A 38 -8.86 -5.70 4.95
C ASP A 38 -8.25 -4.50 4.22
N SER A 39 -9.04 -3.42 4.05
CA SER A 39 -8.56 -2.19 3.41
C SER A 39 -7.48 -1.50 4.23
N SER A 40 -7.56 -1.59 5.55
CA SER A 40 -6.57 -1.01 6.47
C SER A 40 -5.24 -1.76 6.43
N VAL A 41 -5.28 -3.11 6.41
CA VAL A 41 -4.10 -3.94 6.28
C VAL A 41 -3.47 -3.77 4.89
N ALA A 42 -4.28 -3.72 3.83
CA ALA A 42 -3.79 -3.43 2.49
C ALA A 42 -3.06 -2.09 2.43
N ALA A 43 -3.66 -0.99 2.93
CA ALA A 43 -3.01 0.31 2.98
C ALA A 43 -1.71 0.31 3.81
N ALA A 44 -1.70 -0.39 4.94
CA ALA A 44 -0.50 -0.52 5.77
C ALA A 44 0.64 -1.26 5.05
N LEU A 45 0.34 -2.36 4.34
CA LEU A 45 1.33 -3.14 3.58
C LEU A 45 1.88 -2.34 2.40
N VAL A 46 1.03 -1.63 1.66
CA VAL A 46 1.44 -0.74 0.55
C VAL A 46 2.34 0.38 1.07
N LYS A 47 1.98 1.02 2.18
CA LYS A 47 2.82 2.05 2.80
C LYS A 47 4.16 1.50 3.29
N ARG A 48 4.16 0.32 3.93
CA ARG A 48 5.36 -0.35 4.44
C ARG A 48 6.35 -0.68 3.31
N ALA A 49 5.84 -1.13 2.17
CA ALA A 49 6.63 -1.46 0.99
C ALA A 49 7.28 -0.24 0.31
N GLY A 50 6.91 0.99 0.70
CA GLY A 50 7.56 2.23 0.28
C GLY A 50 6.80 3.04 -0.77
N TYR A 51 5.56 2.68 -1.09
CA TYR A 51 4.74 3.41 -2.07
C TYR A 51 4.17 4.72 -1.50
N ASP A 52 3.93 5.71 -2.38
CA ASP A 52 3.14 6.89 -2.04
C ASP A 52 1.66 6.49 -1.91
N THR A 53 1.27 6.11 -0.69
CA THR A 53 -0.04 5.50 -0.39
C THR A 53 -1.04 6.55 0.05
N ILE A 54 -2.20 6.60 -0.62
CA ILE A 54 -3.32 7.47 -0.29
C ILE A 54 -4.56 6.62 -0.07
N GLY A 55 -5.17 6.70 1.12
CA GLY A 55 -6.47 6.10 1.39
C GLY A 55 -7.61 7.04 1.00
N ILE A 56 -8.62 6.54 0.29
CA ILE A 56 -9.85 7.28 -0.02
C ILE A 56 -11.06 6.51 0.47
N THR A 57 -11.97 7.18 1.18
CA THR A 57 -13.29 6.60 1.48
C THR A 57 -14.30 7.18 0.50
N LEU A 58 -15.08 6.33 -0.16
CA LEU A 58 -16.13 6.76 -1.07
C LEU A 58 -17.43 6.93 -0.29
N GLN A 59 -18.03 8.12 -0.35
CA GLN A 59 -19.41 8.32 0.07
C GLN A 59 -20.32 7.84 -1.07
N LEU A 60 -20.91 6.66 -0.89
CA LEU A 60 -21.75 6.00 -1.90
C LEU A 60 -23.24 6.31 -1.75
N TYR A 61 -23.63 6.93 -0.65
CA TYR A 61 -25.00 7.28 -0.29
C TYR A 61 -25.04 8.65 0.40
N ASP A 62 -26.17 9.33 0.30
CA ASP A 62 -26.43 10.66 0.91
C ASP A 62 -26.55 10.59 2.44
#